data_AF-A0AA47B508-F1
#
_entry.id   AF-A0AA47B508-F1
#
_cell.length_a   1.000
_cell.length_b   1.000
_cell.length_c   1.000
_cell.angle_alpha   90.00
_cell.angle_beta   90.00
_cell.angle_gamma   90.00
#
_symmetry.space_group_name_H-M   'P 1'
#
loop_
_entity.id
_entity.type
_entity.pdbx_description
1 polymer ?
#
loop_
_entity_poly.entity_id
_entity_poly.type
_entity_poly.pdbx_seq_one_letter_code
_entity_poly.pdbx_strand_id
1 'polypeptide(L)'
;MAKKFITMFALASLAMSMTVPVGSIQPKTVQAAQITKSKYGFDKQFKFPKIWRGKWYSNNNFTPNPMNIHTSAINLPLTNEYIKVIKVGMVKGTKKYPWEMSSAWQEKNQNVLAKYLRASSKKLRGSKWIVLSPVQEKTTKNGNAFTVKTEKIAGKKYKVLFQSNPEDGLVTNQFFKTKSLTDKYSAYEFKNMKYSKVNPR
;
A
#
# COMPACT_ATOMS: atom_id res chain seq x y z
N MET A 1 57.91 31.09 -24.66
CA MET A 1 56.48 30.88 -24.37
C MET A 1 56.26 29.43 -24.00
N ALA A 2 55.91 29.19 -22.74
CA ALA A 2 56.05 27.90 -22.07
C ALA A 2 54.78 27.03 -22.14
N LYS A 3 55.05 25.75 -22.40
CA LYS A 3 54.27 24.51 -22.26
C LYS A 3 52.87 24.61 -21.63
N LYS A 4 51.88 24.12 -22.39
CA LYS A 4 50.53 23.75 -21.92
C LYS A 4 50.65 22.63 -20.87
N PHE A 5 50.15 22.87 -19.67
CA PHE A 5 49.97 21.83 -18.66
C PHE A 5 48.68 21.08 -18.94
N ILE A 6 48.80 19.79 -19.27
CA ILE A 6 47.71 18.83 -19.26
C ILE A 6 47.60 18.34 -17.82
N THR A 7 46.59 18.82 -17.08
CA THR A 7 46.27 18.24 -15.77
C THR A 7 45.42 17.00 -16.01
N MET A 8 46.05 15.82 -16.01
CA MET A 8 45.37 14.54 -15.86
C MET A 8 44.76 14.48 -14.47
N PHE A 9 43.43 14.44 -14.37
CA PHE A 9 42.77 13.94 -13.17
C PHE A 9 42.94 12.42 -13.14
N ALA A 10 43.85 11.95 -12.28
CA ALA A 10 43.98 10.54 -11.99
C ALA A 10 42.69 10.04 -11.29
N LEU A 11 41.96 9.16 -11.97
CA LEU A 11 40.98 8.29 -11.32
C LEU A 11 41.73 7.38 -10.33
N ALA A 12 41.56 7.64 -9.05
CA ALA A 12 41.78 6.64 -8.01
C ALA A 12 40.42 6.09 -7.59
N SER A 13 40.05 4.98 -8.22
CA SER A 13 38.91 4.13 -7.87
C SER A 13 39.10 3.54 -6.47
N LEU A 14 38.52 4.17 -5.46
CA LEU A 14 38.13 3.51 -4.23
C LEU A 14 36.65 3.15 -4.32
N ALA A 15 36.35 2.09 -5.07
CA ALA A 15 35.09 1.38 -4.91
C ALA A 15 35.15 0.66 -3.56
N MET A 16 34.81 1.37 -2.48
CA MET A 16 34.42 0.70 -1.26
C MET A 16 33.08 0.04 -1.54
N SER A 17 33.13 -1.25 -1.84
CA SER A 17 31.98 -2.15 -1.82
C SER A 17 31.40 -2.15 -0.41
N MET A 18 30.60 -1.14 -0.08
CA MET A 18 29.70 -1.23 1.06
C MET A 18 28.61 -2.21 0.66
N THR A 19 28.88 -3.49 0.87
CA THR A 19 27.86 -4.51 1.05
C THR A 19 27.10 -4.14 2.31
N VAL A 20 26.16 -3.19 2.18
CA VAL A 20 25.13 -3.00 3.18
C VAL A 20 24.35 -4.32 3.17
N PRO A 21 24.36 -5.12 4.25
CA PRO A 21 23.42 -6.22 4.30
C PRO A 21 22.04 -5.56 4.20
N VAL A 22 21.32 -5.86 3.13
CA VAL A 22 19.88 -5.61 3.04
C VAL A 22 19.24 -6.59 4.02
N GLY A 23 19.47 -6.34 5.30
CA GLY A 23 18.69 -6.90 6.38
C GLY A 23 17.29 -6.42 6.10
N SER A 24 16.45 -7.33 5.62
CA SER A 24 15.02 -7.09 5.52
C SER A 24 14.58 -6.54 6.86
N ILE A 25 14.22 -5.27 6.91
CA ILE A 25 13.50 -4.71 8.05
C ILE A 25 12.13 -5.39 7.98
N GLN A 26 12.07 -6.63 8.48
CA GLN A 26 10.80 -7.22 8.86
C GLN A 26 10.21 -6.22 9.85
N PRO A 27 9.00 -5.70 9.61
CA PRO A 27 8.37 -4.87 10.61
C PRO A 27 8.30 -5.70 11.87
N LYS A 28 9.07 -5.32 12.91
CA LYS A 28 8.96 -5.89 14.24
C LYS A 28 7.47 -5.92 14.52
N THR A 29 6.93 -7.13 14.70
CA THR A 29 5.61 -7.30 15.26
C THR A 29 5.72 -6.86 16.70
N VAL A 30 5.71 -5.54 16.90
CA VAL A 30 5.49 -4.96 18.20
C VAL A 30 4.15 -5.55 18.62
N GLN A 31 4.18 -6.43 19.61
CA GLN A 31 3.00 -6.92 20.29
C GLN A 31 2.15 -5.68 20.57
N ALA A 32 1.04 -5.56 19.84
CA ALA A 32 0.18 -4.42 19.97
C ALA A 32 -0.43 -4.51 21.36
N ALA A 33 0.10 -3.74 22.31
CA ALA A 33 -0.67 -3.35 23.47
C ALA A 33 -2.06 -2.93 22.95
N GLN A 34 -3.12 -3.53 23.49
CA GLN A 34 -4.48 -3.17 23.13
C GLN A 34 -4.58 -1.64 23.25
N ILE A 35 -4.75 -0.96 22.11
CA ILE A 35 -4.83 0.50 22.08
C ILE A 35 -6.25 0.89 22.49
N THR A 36 -6.64 0.58 23.71
CA THR A 36 -7.87 1.10 24.30
C THR A 36 -7.64 2.58 24.61
N LYS A 37 -8.24 3.46 23.79
CA LYS A 37 -8.25 4.94 23.87
C LYS A 37 -6.94 5.64 23.43
N SER A 38 -6.53 5.45 22.17
CA SER A 38 -5.47 6.27 21.58
C SER A 38 -5.84 7.76 21.53
N LYS A 39 -4.86 8.63 21.83
CA LYS A 39 -4.92 10.09 21.62
C LYS A 39 -5.30 10.48 20.19
N TYR A 40 -5.15 9.57 19.23
CA TYR A 40 -5.39 9.78 17.81
C TYR A 40 -6.62 9.02 17.28
N GLY A 41 -7.42 8.39 18.16
CA GLY A 41 -8.58 7.61 17.73
C GLY A 41 -8.21 6.30 17.01
N PHE A 42 -7.07 5.70 17.34
CA PHE A 42 -6.70 4.38 16.82
C PHE A 42 -7.31 3.31 17.73
N ASP A 43 -8.35 2.61 17.25
CA ASP A 43 -9.09 1.60 18.04
C ASP A 43 -8.33 0.27 18.07
N LYS A 44 -8.14 -0.34 16.89
CA LYS A 44 -7.45 -1.63 16.78
C LYS A 44 -6.68 -1.76 15.49
N GLN A 45 -5.61 -2.56 15.53
CA GLN A 45 -4.94 -2.96 14.29
C GLN A 45 -5.89 -3.77 13.41
N PHE A 46 -5.94 -3.40 12.13
CA PHE A 46 -6.62 -4.20 11.13
C PHE A 46 -5.75 -5.41 10.79
N LYS A 47 -6.34 -6.60 10.82
CA LYS A 47 -5.64 -7.84 10.44
C LYS A 47 -6.05 -8.21 9.02
N PHE A 48 -5.12 -8.11 8.07
CA PHE A 48 -5.34 -8.60 6.72
C PHE A 48 -5.59 -10.12 6.72
N PRO A 49 -6.51 -10.60 5.85
CA PRO A 49 -6.72 -12.04 5.67
C PRO A 49 -5.42 -12.75 5.33
N LYS A 50 -5.21 -13.98 5.84
CA LYS A 50 -3.97 -14.75 5.57
C LYS A 50 -3.70 -14.89 4.06
N ILE A 51 -4.75 -15.08 3.26
CA ILE A 51 -4.67 -15.20 1.79
C ILE A 51 -4.13 -13.94 1.09
N TRP A 52 -4.22 -12.78 1.73
CA TRP A 52 -3.70 -11.52 1.19
C TRP A 52 -2.22 -11.34 1.48
N ARG A 53 -1.65 -12.04 2.46
CA ARG A 53 -0.31 -11.74 2.95
C ARG A 53 0.76 -12.19 1.95
N GLY A 54 1.92 -11.55 2.03
CA GLY A 54 3.10 -11.80 1.19
C GLY A 54 3.23 -10.81 0.03
N LYS A 55 4.10 -11.17 -0.93
CA LYS A 55 4.42 -10.35 -2.11
C LYS A 55 3.35 -10.47 -3.19
N TRP A 56 3.11 -9.37 -3.89
CA TRP A 56 2.17 -9.21 -5.00
C TRP A 56 2.82 -8.33 -6.07
N TYR A 57 2.76 -8.77 -7.32
CA TYR A 57 3.44 -8.12 -8.44
C TYR A 57 2.42 -7.54 -9.42
N SER A 58 2.65 -6.33 -9.90
CA SER A 58 1.86 -5.66 -10.94
C SER A 58 2.78 -4.95 -11.93
N ASN A 59 2.36 -4.79 -13.18
CA ASN A 59 3.09 -3.98 -14.17
C ASN A 59 2.62 -2.53 -14.23
N ASN A 60 1.76 -2.11 -13.29
CA ASN A 60 1.30 -0.73 -13.20
C ASN A 60 2.36 0.13 -12.50
N ASN A 61 2.97 1.05 -13.25
CA ASN A 61 4.03 1.96 -12.82
C ASN A 61 3.59 2.96 -11.74
N PHE A 62 2.29 3.11 -11.47
CA PHE A 62 1.74 4.00 -10.45
C PHE A 62 1.55 3.33 -9.09
N THR A 63 1.96 2.07 -8.94
CA THR A 63 1.83 1.29 -7.69
C THR A 63 3.13 0.56 -7.34
N PRO A 64 3.38 0.19 -6.07
CA PRO A 64 4.59 -0.54 -5.70
C PRO A 64 4.61 -1.90 -6.38
N ASN A 65 5.72 -2.19 -7.03
CA ASN A 65 6.01 -3.53 -7.52
C ASN A 65 7.35 -4.02 -6.92
N PRO A 66 7.36 -5.05 -6.05
CA PRO A 66 6.19 -5.75 -5.50
C PRO A 66 5.51 -4.98 -4.36
N MET A 67 4.19 -5.13 -4.26
CA MET A 67 3.42 -4.78 -3.08
C MET A 67 3.52 -5.90 -2.03
N ASN A 68 3.85 -5.55 -0.79
CA ASN A 68 4.02 -6.45 0.34
C ASN A 68 2.90 -6.21 1.36
N ILE A 69 2.06 -7.23 1.59
CA ILE A 69 1.00 -7.18 2.59
C ILE A 69 1.40 -8.04 3.78
N HIS A 70 1.51 -7.41 4.96
CA HIS A 70 1.75 -8.07 6.24
C HIS A 70 0.45 -8.26 7.02
N THR A 71 0.54 -8.79 8.24
CA THR A 71 -0.64 -8.98 9.10
C THR A 71 -1.40 -7.67 9.34
N SER A 72 -0.72 -6.55 9.56
CA SER A 72 -1.34 -5.26 9.89
C SER A 72 -0.69 -4.07 9.18
N ALA A 73 0.03 -4.31 8.09
CA ALA A 73 0.68 -3.26 7.31
C ALA A 73 0.73 -3.59 5.82
N ILE A 74 0.86 -2.57 4.99
CA ILE A 74 1.01 -2.63 3.53
C ILE A 74 2.02 -1.58 3.10
N ASN A 75 2.83 -1.83 2.06
CA ASN A 75 3.71 -0.79 1.53
C ASN A 75 2.94 0.22 0.66
N LEU A 76 3.32 1.50 0.79
CA LEU A 76 2.78 2.58 -0.03
C LEU A 76 3.30 2.56 -1.47
N PRO A 77 2.48 2.99 -2.46
CA PRO A 77 2.95 3.52 -3.74
C PRO A 77 4.16 4.43 -3.56
N LEU A 78 5.21 4.17 -4.35
CA LEU A 78 6.40 5.01 -4.55
C LEU A 78 7.45 5.04 -3.43
N THR A 79 7.09 5.00 -2.15
CA THR A 79 8.09 5.15 -1.05
C THR A 79 8.62 3.83 -0.50
N ASN A 80 7.98 2.69 -0.82
CA ASN A 80 8.26 1.39 -0.20
C ASN A 80 8.15 1.36 1.34
N GLU A 81 7.64 2.44 1.95
CA GLU A 81 7.41 2.51 3.38
C GLU A 81 6.19 1.69 3.78
N TYR A 82 6.29 0.99 4.91
CA TYR A 82 5.18 0.24 5.47
C TYR A 82 4.23 1.16 6.24
N ILE A 83 3.01 1.32 5.73
CA ILE A 83 1.93 1.92 6.50
C ILE A 83 1.20 0.86 7.32
N LYS A 84 1.02 1.16 8.60
CA LYS A 84 0.15 0.39 9.51
C LYS A 84 -1.32 0.62 9.17
N VAL A 85 -2.10 -0.43 9.22
CA VAL A 85 -3.54 -0.38 8.93
C VAL A 85 -4.33 -0.60 10.20
N ILE A 86 -5.28 0.28 10.47
CA ILE A 86 -6.08 0.29 11.70
C ILE A 86 -7.58 0.35 11.39
N LYS A 87 -8.41 -0.06 12.34
CA LYS A 87 -9.77 0.47 12.44
C LYS A 87 -9.70 1.74 13.28
N VAL A 88 -10.38 2.77 12.81
CA VAL A 88 -10.42 4.07 13.48
C VAL A 88 -11.63 4.14 14.40
N GLY A 89 -11.39 4.67 15.60
CA GLY A 89 -12.38 5.04 16.60
C GLY A 89 -12.33 6.54 16.91
N MET A 90 -13.02 6.96 17.98
CA MET A 90 -13.05 8.36 18.40
C MET A 90 -11.73 8.77 19.09
N VAL A 91 -11.33 10.01 18.88
CA VAL A 91 -10.17 10.63 19.53
C VAL A 91 -10.41 10.70 21.04
N LYS A 92 -9.40 10.31 21.84
CA LYS A 92 -9.52 10.29 23.31
C LYS A 92 -9.97 11.65 23.85
N GLY A 93 -10.99 11.64 24.71
CA GLY A 93 -11.54 12.84 25.32
C GLY A 93 -12.48 13.64 24.41
N THR A 94 -12.82 13.10 23.23
CA THR A 94 -13.78 13.72 22.32
C THR A 94 -14.81 12.69 21.84
N LYS A 95 -15.89 13.18 21.21
CA LYS A 95 -16.86 12.37 20.46
C LYS A 95 -16.62 12.43 18.94
N LYS A 96 -15.39 12.76 18.54
CA LYS A 96 -15.02 13.07 17.15
C LYS A 96 -14.02 12.03 16.63
N TYR A 97 -14.18 11.64 15.38
CA TYR A 97 -13.17 10.90 14.64
C TYR A 97 -12.00 11.81 14.23
N PRO A 98 -10.83 11.26 13.86
CA PRO A 98 -9.67 12.07 13.46
C PRO A 98 -9.95 13.06 12.33
N TRP A 99 -10.77 12.68 11.34
CA TRP A 99 -11.19 13.55 10.23
C TRP A 99 -12.21 14.64 10.63
N GLU A 100 -12.74 14.61 11.84
CA GLU A 100 -13.68 15.60 12.40
C GLU A 100 -13.00 16.58 13.35
N MET A 101 -11.72 16.34 13.65
CA MET A 101 -10.89 17.26 14.44
C MET A 101 -10.57 18.51 13.63
N SER A 102 -10.29 19.62 14.32
CA SER A 102 -9.92 20.90 13.68
C SER A 102 -8.65 20.76 12.84
N SER A 103 -8.49 21.62 11.82
CA SER A 103 -7.30 21.65 10.96
C SER A 103 -6.01 21.78 11.77
N ALA A 104 -5.98 22.69 12.76
CA ALA A 104 -4.82 22.85 13.66
C ALA A 104 -4.45 21.55 14.41
N TRP A 105 -5.45 20.74 14.80
CA TRP A 105 -5.17 19.43 15.39
C TRP A 105 -4.63 18.45 14.35
N GLN A 106 -5.19 18.42 13.15
CA GLN A 106 -4.74 17.52 12.09
C GLN A 106 -3.31 17.84 11.66
N GLU A 107 -2.98 19.11 11.43
CA GLU A 107 -1.63 19.60 11.10
C GLU A 107 -0.62 19.23 12.20
N LYS A 108 -0.93 19.55 13.46
CA LYS A 108 -0.08 19.20 14.61
C LYS A 108 0.23 17.71 14.71
N ASN A 109 -0.66 16.85 14.21
CA ASN A 109 -0.54 15.39 14.31
C ASN A 109 -0.27 14.71 12.95
N GLN A 110 -0.03 15.47 11.88
CA GLN A 110 0.08 14.97 10.50
C GLN A 110 1.15 13.88 10.37
N ASN A 111 2.32 14.07 10.98
CA ASN A 111 3.42 13.11 10.96
C ASN A 111 3.05 11.76 11.59
N VAL A 112 2.14 11.76 12.56
CA VAL A 112 1.63 10.52 13.16
C VAL A 112 0.56 9.92 12.26
N LEU A 113 -0.42 10.72 11.82
CA LEU A 113 -1.54 10.25 11.00
C LEU A 113 -1.10 9.66 9.66
N ALA A 114 -0.09 10.25 9.01
CA ALA A 114 0.47 9.79 7.74
C ALA A 114 1.07 8.38 7.80
N LYS A 115 1.43 7.89 9.00
CA LYS A 115 1.95 6.53 9.21
C LYS A 115 0.85 5.46 9.28
N TYR A 116 -0.42 5.85 9.16
CA TYR A 116 -1.57 4.98 9.30
C TYR A 116 -2.58 5.14 8.16
N LEU A 117 -3.12 4.01 7.72
CA LEU A 117 -4.33 3.95 6.91
C LEU A 117 -5.48 3.40 7.76
N ARG A 118 -6.68 3.91 7.52
CA ARG A 118 -7.90 3.32 8.06
C ARG A 118 -8.43 2.27 7.11
N ALA A 119 -8.77 1.10 7.66
CA ALA A 119 -9.48 0.05 6.97
C ALA A 119 -10.99 0.13 7.26
N SER A 120 -11.77 0.12 6.19
CA SER A 120 -13.21 -0.13 6.23
C SER A 120 -13.57 -1.24 5.24
N SER A 121 -14.83 -1.66 5.24
CA SER A 121 -15.30 -2.63 4.25
C SER A 121 -16.55 -2.10 3.56
N LYS A 122 -16.61 -2.27 2.25
CA LYS A 122 -17.70 -1.80 1.40
C LYS A 122 -18.09 -2.91 0.43
N LYS A 123 -19.39 -3.06 0.14
CA LYS A 123 -19.86 -3.93 -0.94
C LYS A 123 -19.83 -3.10 -2.23
N LEU A 124 -18.96 -3.46 -3.16
CA LEU A 124 -18.84 -2.83 -4.48
C LEU A 124 -19.14 -3.87 -5.53
N ARG A 125 -20.14 -3.59 -6.39
CA ARG A 125 -20.57 -4.48 -7.48
C ARG A 125 -20.80 -5.93 -7.01
N GLY A 126 -21.56 -6.07 -5.92
CA GLY A 126 -21.91 -7.38 -5.36
C GLY A 126 -20.81 -8.06 -4.54
N SER A 127 -19.56 -7.62 -4.61
CA SER A 127 -18.42 -8.23 -3.90
C SER A 127 -18.02 -7.40 -2.67
N LYS A 128 -17.47 -8.06 -1.65
CA LYS A 128 -16.88 -7.36 -0.48
C LYS A 128 -15.46 -6.90 -0.79
N TRP A 129 -15.20 -5.62 -0.52
CA TRP A 129 -13.89 -5.00 -0.66
C TRP A 129 -13.42 -4.46 0.69
N ILE A 130 -12.11 -4.44 0.90
CA ILE A 130 -11.47 -3.72 2.00
C ILE A 130 -10.98 -2.40 1.43
N VAL A 131 -11.47 -1.30 1.98
CA VAL A 131 -11.10 0.05 1.56
C VAL A 131 -10.06 0.59 2.53
N LEU A 132 -8.90 0.97 2.00
CA LEU A 132 -7.82 1.61 2.74
C LEU A 132 -7.80 3.10 2.37
N SER A 133 -7.90 3.98 3.36
CA SER A 133 -7.90 5.43 3.14
C SER A 133 -7.05 6.14 4.20
N PRO A 134 -6.59 7.37 3.97
CA PRO A 134 -5.94 8.17 5.00
C PRO A 134 -6.83 8.33 6.24
N VAL A 135 -6.22 8.39 7.42
CA VAL A 135 -6.96 8.54 8.68
C VAL A 135 -7.57 9.95 8.82
N GLN A 136 -6.93 10.97 8.24
CA GLN A 136 -7.42 12.36 8.28
C GLN A 136 -8.59 12.63 7.32
N GLU A 137 -8.91 11.72 6.40
CA GLU A 137 -9.95 11.96 5.40
C GLU A 137 -11.27 11.27 5.77
N LYS A 138 -12.37 12.05 5.79
CA LYS A 138 -13.73 11.53 5.98
C LYS A 138 -14.15 10.65 4.81
N THR A 139 -13.86 11.11 3.59
CA THR A 139 -14.19 10.38 2.38
C THR A 139 -13.20 9.23 2.18
N THR A 140 -13.58 8.29 1.31
CA THR A 140 -12.67 7.24 0.87
C THR A 140 -12.10 7.51 -0.51
N LYS A 141 -12.38 8.69 -1.12
CA LYS A 141 -12.07 8.96 -2.54
C LYS A 141 -10.58 8.82 -2.85
N ASN A 142 -9.73 9.31 -1.96
CA ASN A 142 -8.27 9.21 -2.08
C ASN A 142 -7.72 7.87 -1.54
N GLY A 143 -8.61 6.91 -1.30
CA GLY A 143 -8.27 5.56 -0.87
C GLY A 143 -8.19 4.57 -2.02
N ASN A 144 -7.82 3.35 -1.68
CA ASN A 144 -7.83 2.21 -2.59
C ASN A 144 -8.71 1.10 -2.01
N ALA A 145 -9.56 0.52 -2.86
CA ALA A 145 -10.34 -0.66 -2.52
C ALA A 145 -9.63 -1.91 -3.02
N PHE A 146 -9.52 -2.93 -2.17
CA PHE A 146 -8.87 -4.19 -2.49
C PHE A 146 -9.81 -5.38 -2.31
N THR A 147 -9.64 -6.41 -3.14
CA THR A 147 -10.24 -7.72 -2.93
C THR A 147 -9.36 -8.82 -3.52
N VAL A 148 -9.35 -10.00 -2.91
CA VAL A 148 -8.66 -11.17 -3.50
C VAL A 148 -9.71 -12.17 -3.95
N LYS A 149 -9.65 -12.56 -5.21
CA LYS A 149 -10.46 -13.66 -5.75
C LYS A 149 -9.57 -14.78 -6.28
N THR A 150 -10.15 -15.98 -6.37
CA THR A 150 -9.53 -17.10 -7.07
C THR A 150 -10.14 -17.15 -8.47
N GLU A 151 -9.32 -16.91 -9.48
CA GLU A 151 -9.73 -16.82 -10.87
C GLU A 151 -9.09 -17.92 -11.72
N LYS A 152 -9.73 -18.30 -12.83
CA LYS A 152 -9.22 -19.33 -13.74
C LYS A 152 -8.56 -18.66 -14.96
N ILE A 153 -7.29 -19.00 -15.22
CA ILE A 153 -6.52 -18.52 -16.37
C ILE A 153 -5.87 -19.74 -17.03
N ALA A 154 -6.11 -19.94 -18.33
CA ALA A 154 -5.55 -21.07 -19.09
C ALA A 154 -5.72 -22.42 -18.37
N GLY A 155 -6.94 -22.71 -17.89
CA GLY A 155 -7.26 -23.96 -17.19
C GLY A 155 -6.87 -24.01 -15.70
N LYS A 156 -5.97 -23.14 -15.24
CA LYS A 156 -5.42 -23.17 -13.86
C LYS A 156 -6.05 -22.09 -12.98
N LYS A 157 -6.20 -22.38 -11.68
CA LYS A 157 -6.73 -21.43 -10.68
C LYS A 157 -5.60 -20.63 -10.05
N TYR A 158 -5.74 -19.31 -10.03
CA TYR A 158 -4.78 -18.38 -9.41
C TYR A 158 -5.49 -17.42 -8.48
N LYS A 159 -4.81 -17.02 -7.40
CA LYS A 159 -5.26 -15.92 -6.55
C LYS A 159 -4.84 -14.61 -7.20
N VAL A 160 -5.80 -13.73 -7.42
CA VAL A 160 -5.60 -12.41 -7.99
C VAL A 160 -6.07 -11.38 -6.98
N LEU A 161 -5.18 -10.44 -6.64
CA LEU A 161 -5.52 -9.29 -5.84
C LEU A 161 -5.91 -8.16 -6.77
N PHE A 162 -7.14 -7.67 -6.65
CA PHE A 162 -7.66 -6.56 -7.42
C PHE A 162 -7.60 -5.29 -6.59
N GLN A 163 -7.23 -4.19 -7.23
CA GLN A 163 -7.35 -2.83 -6.73
C GLN A 163 -8.38 -2.08 -7.57
N SER A 164 -9.23 -1.31 -6.93
CA SER A 164 -10.24 -0.48 -7.57
C SER A 164 -10.33 0.89 -6.93
N ASN A 165 -10.97 1.83 -7.63
CA ASN A 165 -11.49 3.03 -7.00
C ASN A 165 -12.61 2.63 -6.00
N PRO A 166 -12.58 3.13 -4.75
CA PRO A 166 -13.59 2.81 -3.73
C PRO A 166 -14.98 3.41 -3.98
N GLU A 167 -15.13 4.33 -4.93
CA GLU A 167 -16.41 4.93 -5.31
C GLU A 167 -17.23 4.00 -6.22
N ASP A 168 -16.64 3.51 -7.31
CA ASP A 168 -17.33 2.79 -8.39
C ASP A 168 -17.01 1.29 -8.46
N GLY A 169 -15.97 0.82 -7.77
CA GLY A 169 -15.50 -0.56 -7.81
C GLY A 169 -14.97 -1.02 -9.18
N LEU A 170 -14.59 -0.11 -10.06
CA LEU A 170 -13.92 -0.44 -11.32
C LEU A 170 -12.46 -0.78 -11.06
N VAL A 171 -12.02 -1.94 -11.54
CA VAL A 171 -10.65 -2.42 -11.38
C VAL A 171 -9.70 -1.48 -12.12
N THR A 172 -8.74 -0.94 -11.38
CA THR A 172 -7.69 -0.05 -11.87
C THR A 172 -6.31 -0.72 -11.84
N ASN A 173 -6.19 -1.85 -11.17
CA ASN A 173 -4.98 -2.66 -11.16
C ASN A 173 -5.26 -4.08 -10.69
N GLN A 174 -4.43 -5.03 -11.12
CA GLN A 174 -4.44 -6.40 -10.63
C GLN A 174 -3.03 -6.90 -10.35
N PHE A 175 -2.90 -7.70 -9.30
CA PHE A 175 -1.63 -8.23 -8.85
C PHE A 175 -1.64 -9.76 -8.79
N PHE A 176 -0.48 -10.33 -9.12
CA PHE A 176 -0.23 -11.78 -9.07
C PHE A 176 0.87 -12.13 -8.08
N LYS A 177 0.98 -13.41 -7.74
CA LYS A 177 2.00 -13.88 -6.78
C LYS A 177 3.41 -13.99 -7.33
N THR A 178 3.59 -13.95 -8.65
CA THR A 178 4.91 -14.06 -9.29
C THR A 178 5.04 -13.06 -10.42
N LYS A 179 6.28 -12.61 -10.70
CA LYS A 179 6.57 -11.73 -11.83
C LYS A 179 6.16 -12.35 -13.16
N SER A 180 6.41 -13.64 -13.37
CA SER A 180 6.02 -14.34 -14.61
C SER A 180 4.50 -14.31 -14.87
N LEU A 181 3.68 -14.49 -13.83
CA LEU A 181 2.22 -14.35 -13.98
C LEU A 181 1.82 -12.92 -14.31
N THR A 182 2.45 -11.94 -13.67
CA THR A 182 2.21 -10.52 -13.95
C THR A 182 2.61 -10.12 -15.37
N ASP A 183 3.80 -10.52 -15.82
CA ASP A 183 4.29 -10.24 -17.16
C ASP A 183 3.34 -10.82 -18.22
N LYS A 184 2.76 -12.01 -17.96
CA LYS A 184 1.86 -12.68 -18.90
C LYS A 184 0.40 -12.22 -18.83
N TYR A 185 -0.09 -11.85 -17.65
CA TYR A 185 -1.53 -11.67 -17.41
C TYR A 185 -1.91 -10.34 -16.75
N SER A 186 -1.00 -9.37 -16.64
CA SER A 186 -1.30 -8.02 -16.11
C SER A 186 -2.45 -7.33 -16.86
N ALA A 187 -2.52 -7.50 -18.18
CA ALA A 187 -3.58 -6.95 -19.02
C ALA A 187 -4.80 -7.89 -19.22
N TYR A 188 -4.83 -9.07 -18.56
CA TYR A 188 -5.94 -10.01 -18.71
C TYR A 188 -7.17 -9.53 -17.97
N GLU A 189 -8.30 -9.38 -18.66
CA GLU A 189 -9.57 -8.98 -18.06
C GLU A 189 -10.44 -10.18 -17.67
N PHE A 190 -10.73 -10.32 -16.37
CA PHE A 190 -11.63 -11.36 -15.88
C PHE A 190 -13.09 -10.97 -16.10
N LYS A 191 -13.89 -11.87 -16.72
CA LYS A 191 -15.30 -11.63 -17.06
C LYS A 191 -16.20 -11.27 -15.87
N ASN A 192 -15.84 -11.70 -14.66
CA ASN A 192 -16.56 -11.44 -13.41
C ASN A 192 -16.10 -10.14 -12.71
N MET A 193 -15.24 -9.36 -13.36
CA MET A 193 -14.75 -8.06 -12.92
C MET A 193 -15.08 -7.01 -13.98
N LYS A 194 -15.20 -5.74 -13.55
CA LYS A 194 -15.34 -4.61 -14.47
C LYS A 194 -14.12 -3.72 -14.31
N TYR A 195 -13.54 -3.30 -15.44
CA TYR A 195 -12.30 -2.55 -15.48
C TYR A 195 -12.57 -1.07 -15.77
N SER A 196 -11.72 -0.21 -15.21
CA SER A 196 -11.66 1.19 -15.62
C SER A 196 -11.11 1.29 -17.03
N LYS A 197 -11.65 2.19 -17.86
CA LYS A 197 -11.11 2.49 -19.19
C LYS A 197 -9.72 3.13 -19.12
N VAL A 198 -9.42 3.79 -18.01
CA VAL A 198 -8.12 4.38 -17.69
C VAL A 198 -7.38 3.40 -16.79
N ASN A 199 -7.04 2.24 -17.33
CA ASN A 199 -6.15 1.31 -16.65
C ASN A 199 -4.74 1.69 -17.11
N PRO A 200 -3.93 2.42 -16.30
CA PRO A 200 -2.59 2.77 -16.71
C PRO A 200 -1.79 1.47 -16.86
N ARG A 201 -1.53 1.11 -18.13
CA ARG A 201 -0.68 -0.01 -18.52
C ARG A 201 0.77 0.44 -18.52
#